data_AF-A0A0K1PRQ3-F1
#
_entry.id   AF-A0A0K1PRQ3-F1
#
_cell.length_a   1.000
_cell.length_b   1.000
_cell.length_c   1.000
_cell.angle_alpha   90.00
_cell.angle_beta   90.00
_cell.angle_gamma   90.00
#
_symmetry.space_group_name_H-M   'P 1'
#
loop_
_entity.id
_entity.type
_entity.pdbx_description
1 polymer ?
#
loop_
_entity_poly.entity_id
_entity_poly.type
_entity_poly.pdbx_seq_one_letter_code
_entity_poly.pdbx_strand_id
1 'polypeptide(L)'
;MMRYTDFLARSSFSKEELFALSQGNLVSDPPEEFVRLPAPPMLMIDRVVELERSGPRGRIVGEQDIHLTDWFFQCHFRGDPVQPGCLGVDAVWQLIGLYGAAAGASGSGRALGCKEVEFAGQIRPHDRVVRYEVDIRRFSLLKESGSAVAVGTGKVLVDGEVIYTIRDAKVGMFRGIAYPDYPAPSANSKGGIMDRSSL
;
A
#
# COMPACT_ATOMS: atom_id res chain seq x y z
N MET A 1 14.18 -3.27 14.56
CA MET A 1 14.47 -3.89 13.25
C MET A 1 14.25 -5.39 13.38
N MET A 2 13.82 -6.07 12.32
CA MET A 2 13.63 -7.53 12.26
C MET A 2 14.40 -8.13 11.08
N ARG A 3 14.66 -9.44 11.10
CA ARG A 3 15.26 -10.09 9.93
C ARG A 3 14.25 -10.23 8.80
N TYR A 4 14.73 -10.35 7.57
CA TYR A 4 13.85 -10.52 6.41
C TYR A 4 13.01 -11.81 6.50
N THR A 5 13.57 -12.88 7.05
CA THR A 5 12.82 -14.13 7.30
C THR A 5 11.67 -13.92 8.29
N ASP A 6 11.88 -13.11 9.33
CA ASP A 6 10.86 -12.78 10.32
C ASP A 6 9.79 -11.87 9.70
N PHE A 7 10.18 -10.93 8.82
CA PHE A 7 9.25 -10.11 8.02
C PHE A 7 8.34 -10.98 7.14
N LEU A 8 8.89 -11.97 6.44
CA LEU A 8 8.11 -12.88 5.60
C LEU A 8 7.13 -13.75 6.41
N ALA A 9 7.40 -13.99 7.69
CA ALA A 9 6.52 -14.75 8.58
C ALA A 9 5.43 -13.89 9.24
N ARG A 10 5.51 -12.55 9.16
CA ARG A 10 4.55 -11.64 9.81
C ARG A 10 3.13 -11.85 9.31
N SER A 11 2.17 -11.95 10.23
CA SER A 11 0.72 -11.95 9.96
C SER A 11 0.04 -10.62 10.34
N SER A 12 0.79 -9.67 10.89
CA SER A 12 0.30 -8.36 11.34
C SER A 12 1.48 -7.39 11.45
N PHE A 13 1.18 -6.08 11.42
CA PHE A 13 2.15 -5.00 11.58
C PHE A 13 1.57 -3.88 12.45
N SER A 14 2.35 -3.40 13.41
CA SER A 14 2.03 -2.24 14.24
C SER A 14 2.31 -0.91 13.53
N LYS A 15 1.88 0.21 14.12
CA LYS A 15 2.08 1.56 13.60
C LYS A 15 3.55 1.93 13.48
N GLU A 16 4.33 1.57 14.50
CA GLU A 16 5.76 1.79 14.54
C GLU A 16 6.47 1.01 13.44
N GLU A 17 5.98 -0.19 13.12
CA GLU A 17 6.56 -1.03 12.07
C GLU A 17 6.21 -0.56 10.67
N LEU A 18 4.97 -0.15 10.42
CA LEU A 18 4.59 0.45 9.13
C LEU A 18 5.33 1.77 8.92
N PHE A 19 5.48 2.58 9.97
CA PHE A 19 6.33 3.77 9.92
C PHE A 19 7.78 3.40 9.59
N ALA A 20 8.38 2.44 10.30
CA ALA A 20 9.75 1.97 10.03
C ALA A 20 9.91 1.42 8.60
N LEU A 21 8.89 0.73 8.07
CA LEU A 21 8.89 0.24 6.69
C LEU A 21 8.87 1.40 5.68
N SER A 22 8.11 2.47 5.96
CA SER A 22 8.12 3.66 5.11
C SER A 22 9.49 4.36 5.07
N GLN A 23 10.24 4.28 6.17
CA GLN A 23 11.60 4.82 6.27
C GLN A 23 12.68 3.86 5.73
N GLY A 24 12.31 2.64 5.32
CA GLY A 24 13.25 1.63 4.84
C GLY A 24 14.17 1.06 5.93
N ASN A 25 13.77 1.12 7.21
CA ASN A 25 14.60 0.69 8.34
C ASN A 25 13.95 -0.41 9.21
N LEU A 26 12.80 -0.97 8.79
CA LEU A 26 12.15 -2.07 9.50
C LEU A 26 12.98 -3.37 9.45
N VAL A 27 13.51 -3.70 8.28
CA VAL A 27 14.21 -4.96 8.01
C VAL A 27 15.73 -4.73 8.05
N SER A 28 16.46 -5.54 8.82
CA SER A 28 17.91 -5.38 9.03
C SER A 28 18.78 -5.89 7.88
N ASP A 29 18.27 -6.87 7.14
CA ASP A 29 18.92 -7.58 6.04
C ASP A 29 17.98 -7.66 4.81
N PRO A 30 17.50 -6.50 4.29
CA PRO A 30 16.52 -6.48 3.21
C PRO A 30 17.13 -7.01 1.90
N PRO A 31 16.32 -7.50 0.96
CA PRO A 31 16.73 -7.64 -0.44
C PRO A 31 17.29 -6.33 -1.00
N GLU A 32 18.15 -6.42 -2.01
CA GLU A 32 18.82 -5.27 -2.64
C GLU A 32 17.86 -4.13 -3.01
N GLU A 33 16.73 -4.47 -3.63
CA GLU A 33 15.60 -3.58 -3.77
C GLU A 33 14.40 -4.14 -3.02
N PHE A 34 13.87 -3.34 -2.10
CA PHE A 34 12.77 -3.76 -1.23
C PHE A 34 11.65 -2.73 -1.22
N VAL A 35 10.42 -3.21 -1.05
CA VAL A 35 9.25 -2.34 -1.06
C VAL A 35 9.35 -1.33 0.08
N ARG A 36 8.90 -0.11 -0.19
CA ARG A 36 8.64 0.90 0.83
C ARG A 36 7.17 1.28 0.76
N LEU A 37 6.57 1.51 1.91
CA LEU A 37 5.32 2.24 1.98
C LEU A 37 5.61 3.74 1.80
N PRO A 38 4.63 4.54 1.35
CA PRO A 38 4.75 5.99 1.42
C PRO A 38 5.03 6.43 2.86
N ALA A 39 5.87 7.44 3.04
CA ALA A 39 6.05 8.07 4.35
C ALA A 39 4.88 9.02 4.66
N PRO A 40 4.60 9.33 5.93
CA PRO A 40 3.69 10.41 6.29
C PRO A 40 4.04 11.71 5.53
N PRO A 41 3.04 12.48 5.06
CA PRO A 41 1.61 12.34 5.34
C PRO A 41 0.85 11.40 4.39
N MET A 42 1.53 10.65 3.51
CA MET A 42 0.89 9.76 2.53
C MET A 42 0.70 8.31 3.02
N LEU A 43 1.25 7.94 4.18
CA LEU A 43 0.97 6.65 4.80
C LEU A 43 -0.48 6.61 5.32
N MET A 44 -1.36 5.85 4.65
CA MET A 44 -2.80 5.84 4.93
C MET A 44 -3.25 4.65 5.79
N ILE A 45 -2.30 3.97 6.44
CA ILE A 45 -2.57 2.79 7.27
C ILE A 45 -1.75 2.92 8.54
N ASP A 46 -2.42 2.84 9.69
CA ASP A 46 -1.78 2.83 11.00
C ASP A 46 -1.38 1.43 11.44
N ARG A 47 -2.09 0.39 11.01
CA ARG A 47 -1.77 -0.99 11.40
C ARG A 47 -2.31 -1.98 10.39
N VAL A 48 -1.66 -3.14 10.31
CA VAL A 48 -2.19 -4.33 9.63
C VAL A 48 -2.54 -5.34 10.70
N VAL A 49 -3.83 -5.67 10.80
CA VAL A 49 -4.34 -6.59 11.83
C VAL A 49 -4.42 -8.03 11.33
N GLU A 50 -4.40 -8.23 10.01
CA GLU A 50 -4.49 -9.54 9.38
C GLU A 50 -3.68 -9.55 8.09
N LEU A 51 -2.86 -10.58 7.90
CA LEU A 51 -2.16 -10.87 6.65
C LEU A 51 -2.05 -12.39 6.50
N GLU A 52 -2.83 -12.92 5.57
CA GLU A 52 -2.95 -14.35 5.29
C GLU A 52 -2.48 -14.65 3.87
N ARG A 53 -1.61 -15.65 3.72
CA ARG A 53 -1.19 -16.16 2.41
C ARG A 53 -1.79 -17.54 2.19
N SER A 54 -2.39 -17.75 1.03
CA SER A 54 -2.95 -19.02 0.58
C SER A 54 -2.52 -19.28 -0.87
N GLY A 55 -1.24 -19.61 -1.05
CA GLY A 55 -0.64 -19.78 -2.37
C GLY A 55 -0.66 -18.47 -3.17
N PRO A 56 -1.21 -18.44 -4.40
CA PRO A 56 -1.31 -17.21 -5.19
C PRO A 56 -2.45 -16.28 -4.73
N ARG A 57 -3.18 -16.64 -3.67
CA ARG A 57 -4.28 -15.86 -3.09
C ARG A 57 -3.97 -15.52 -1.65
N GLY A 58 -4.75 -14.64 -1.06
CA GLY A 58 -4.60 -14.27 0.34
C GLY A 58 -5.55 -13.16 0.74
N ARG A 59 -5.34 -12.63 1.93
CA ARG A 59 -6.10 -11.51 2.48
C ARG A 59 -5.16 -10.61 3.27
N ILE A 60 -5.40 -9.32 3.22
CA ILE A 60 -4.72 -8.35 4.07
C ILE A 60 -5.72 -7.31 4.56
N VAL A 61 -5.67 -7.00 5.86
CA VAL A 61 -6.57 -6.04 6.49
C VAL A 61 -5.78 -4.99 7.24
N GLY A 62 -5.96 -3.74 6.83
CA GLY A 62 -5.37 -2.56 7.45
C GLY A 62 -6.41 -1.69 8.16
N GLU A 63 -5.96 -0.90 9.12
CA GLU A 63 -6.79 0.09 9.81
C GLU A 63 -6.06 1.43 9.90
N GLN A 64 -6.82 2.52 9.87
CA GLN A 64 -6.37 3.89 10.12
C GLN A 64 -7.30 4.50 11.18
N ASP A 65 -6.72 5.04 12.26
CA ASP A 65 -7.49 5.83 13.21
C ASP A 65 -7.77 7.21 12.61
N ILE A 66 -8.96 7.73 12.84
CA ILE A 66 -9.36 9.05 12.36
C ILE A 66 -9.24 10.07 13.48
N HIS A 67 -8.62 11.20 13.17
CA HIS A 67 -8.42 12.29 14.11
C HIS A 67 -8.90 13.62 13.51
N LEU A 68 -9.51 14.46 14.36
CA LEU A 68 -9.93 15.82 14.01
C LEU A 68 -8.80 16.67 13.40
N THR A 69 -7.55 16.36 13.77
CA THR A 69 -6.34 17.07 13.35
C THR A 69 -5.68 16.49 12.10
N ASP A 70 -6.26 15.46 11.47
CA ASP A 70 -5.69 14.90 10.25
C ASP A 70 -5.60 15.97 9.16
N TRP A 71 -4.44 15.99 8.49
CA TRP A 71 -4.03 17.09 7.62
C TRP A 71 -5.03 17.35 6.49
N PHE A 72 -5.65 16.29 5.97
CA PHE A 72 -6.57 16.38 4.84
C PHE A 72 -7.88 17.06 5.21
N PHE A 73 -8.36 16.97 6.45
CA PHE A 73 -9.57 17.70 6.87
C PHE A 73 -9.36 19.21 6.91
N GLN A 74 -8.10 19.66 7.01
CA GLN A 74 -7.77 21.10 7.06
C GLN A 74 -7.78 21.74 5.67
N CYS A 75 -7.77 20.94 4.60
CA CYS A 75 -7.72 21.42 3.23
C CYS A 75 -8.79 20.84 2.29
N HIS A 76 -9.53 19.82 2.70
CA HIS A 76 -10.51 19.12 1.87
C HIS A 76 -11.82 18.85 2.64
N PHE A 77 -12.84 19.70 2.55
CA PHE A 77 -12.81 21.08 2.05
C PHE A 77 -12.97 22.06 3.22
N ARG A 78 -12.56 23.32 3.03
CA ARG A 78 -12.83 24.35 4.03
C ARG A 78 -14.34 24.52 4.21
N GLY A 79 -14.84 24.29 5.43
CA GLY A 79 -16.27 24.35 5.76
C GLY A 79 -17.04 23.06 5.50
N ASP A 80 -16.43 22.05 4.88
CA ASP A 80 -17.02 20.73 4.62
C ASP A 80 -15.92 19.65 4.68
N PRO A 81 -15.34 19.37 5.86
CA PRO A 81 -14.18 18.50 6.00
C PRO A 81 -14.56 17.04 5.74
N VAL A 82 -13.87 16.40 4.79
CA VAL A 82 -14.07 15.01 4.37
C VAL A 82 -12.76 14.43 3.86
N GLN A 83 -12.40 13.20 4.27
CA GLN A 83 -11.19 12.56 3.75
C GLN A 83 -11.33 12.40 2.22
N PRO A 84 -10.32 12.79 1.42
CA PRO A 84 -10.34 12.53 -0.01
C PRO A 84 -10.46 11.03 -0.29
N GLY A 85 -11.50 10.61 -1.01
CA GLY A 85 -11.73 9.19 -1.31
C GLY A 85 -10.56 8.53 -2.05
N CYS A 86 -9.77 9.30 -2.81
CA CYS A 86 -8.56 8.82 -3.46
C CYS A 86 -7.47 8.33 -2.48
N LEU A 87 -7.41 8.86 -1.26
CA LEU A 87 -6.49 8.38 -0.23
C LEU A 87 -6.90 7.00 0.29
N GLY A 88 -8.21 6.73 0.40
CA GLY A 88 -8.71 5.40 0.72
C GLY A 88 -8.44 4.37 -0.39
N VAL A 89 -8.49 4.80 -1.66
CA VAL A 89 -8.06 3.96 -2.79
C VAL A 89 -6.56 3.69 -2.74
N ASP A 90 -5.74 4.69 -2.40
CA ASP A 90 -4.29 4.53 -2.27
C ASP A 90 -3.92 3.57 -1.12
N ALA A 91 -4.62 3.62 0.02
CA ALA A 91 -4.45 2.67 1.11
C ALA A 91 -4.63 1.20 0.64
N VAL A 92 -5.59 0.94 -0.26
CA VAL A 92 -5.77 -0.39 -0.86
C VAL A 92 -4.54 -0.79 -1.69
N TRP A 93 -3.98 0.10 -2.50
CA TRP A 93 -2.74 -0.20 -3.23
C TRP A 93 -1.53 -0.36 -2.29
N GLN A 94 -1.42 0.44 -1.23
CA GLN A 94 -0.38 0.29 -0.21
C GLN A 94 -0.43 -1.11 0.43
N LEU A 95 -1.62 -1.59 0.82
CA LEU A 95 -1.81 -2.93 1.35
C LEU A 95 -1.47 -4.04 0.34
N ILE A 96 -1.85 -3.88 -0.93
CA ILE A 96 -1.50 -4.85 -1.97
C ILE A 96 0.02 -4.92 -2.18
N GLY A 97 0.70 -3.77 -2.17
CA GLY A 97 2.16 -3.70 -2.26
C GLY A 97 2.84 -4.37 -1.05
N LEU A 98 2.36 -4.10 0.16
CA LEU A 98 2.83 -4.74 1.38
C LEU A 98 2.62 -6.26 1.36
N TYR A 99 1.44 -6.71 0.94
CA TYR A 99 1.16 -8.13 0.74
C TYR A 99 2.18 -8.76 -0.21
N GLY A 100 2.46 -8.13 -1.36
CA GLY A 100 3.41 -8.63 -2.34
C GLY A 100 4.82 -8.79 -1.76
N ALA A 101 5.31 -7.81 -1.01
CA ALA A 101 6.60 -7.91 -0.34
C ALA A 101 6.63 -9.00 0.74
N ALA A 102 5.55 -9.09 1.53
CA ALA A 102 5.37 -10.11 2.55
C ALA A 102 5.18 -11.52 1.96
N ALA A 103 4.89 -11.61 0.66
CA ALA A 103 4.86 -12.84 -0.14
C ALA A 103 6.19 -13.10 -0.90
N GLY A 104 7.25 -12.33 -0.61
CA GLY A 104 8.59 -12.53 -1.15
C GLY A 104 8.92 -11.73 -2.41
N ALA A 105 8.09 -10.76 -2.80
CA ALA A 105 8.46 -9.85 -3.88
C ALA A 105 9.57 -8.88 -3.46
N SER A 106 10.44 -8.57 -4.41
CA SER A 106 11.48 -7.53 -4.33
C SER A 106 11.16 -6.41 -5.31
N GLY A 107 11.84 -5.28 -5.18
CA GLY A 107 11.68 -4.13 -6.06
C GLY A 107 10.81 -3.02 -5.48
N SER A 108 10.61 -1.98 -6.28
CA SER A 108 9.79 -0.81 -5.95
C SER A 108 8.33 -1.00 -6.39
N GLY A 109 7.39 -0.73 -5.50
CA GLY A 109 5.96 -0.82 -5.77
C GLY A 109 5.45 0.32 -6.68
N ARG A 110 4.59 -0.01 -7.65
CA ARG A 110 3.84 0.94 -8.48
C ARG A 110 2.39 0.48 -8.63
N ALA A 111 1.44 1.35 -8.31
CA ALA A 111 0.04 1.11 -8.64
C ALA A 111 -0.13 1.05 -10.16
N LEU A 112 -0.81 0.02 -10.65
CA LEU A 112 -1.07 -0.22 -12.08
C LEU A 112 -2.54 0.05 -12.44
N GLY A 113 -3.28 0.68 -11.53
CA GLY A 113 -4.69 1.00 -11.65
C GLY A 113 -5.62 -0.03 -11.01
N CYS A 114 -6.89 0.07 -11.37
CA CYS A 114 -7.98 -0.80 -10.99
C CYS A 114 -9.01 -0.81 -12.13
N LYS A 115 -9.98 -1.72 -12.08
CA LYS A 115 -11.05 -1.78 -13.08
C LYS A 115 -12.20 -0.84 -12.74
N GLU A 116 -12.56 -0.77 -11.48
CA GLU A 116 -13.74 -0.03 -11.01
C GLU A 116 -13.50 0.47 -9.59
N VAL A 117 -13.98 1.69 -9.33
CA VAL A 117 -14.03 2.31 -8.00
C VAL A 117 -15.45 2.83 -7.81
N GLU A 118 -16.09 2.42 -6.72
CA GLU A 118 -17.38 2.93 -6.30
C GLU A 118 -17.23 3.62 -4.93
N PHE A 119 -17.75 4.85 -4.84
CA PHE A 119 -17.86 5.61 -3.60
C PHE A 119 -19.35 5.73 -3.22
N ALA A 120 -19.76 5.06 -2.15
CA ALA A 120 -21.13 5.02 -1.64
C ALA A 120 -21.28 5.72 -0.28
N GLY A 121 -20.19 6.25 0.28
CA GLY A 121 -20.18 6.98 1.54
C GLY A 121 -18.97 7.89 1.67
N GLN A 122 -18.67 8.33 2.88
CA GLN A 122 -17.65 9.35 3.16
C GLN A 122 -17.04 9.12 4.55
N ILE A 123 -15.86 9.69 4.77
CA ILE A 123 -15.15 9.65 6.05
C ILE A 123 -15.03 11.08 6.57
N ARG A 124 -15.54 11.32 7.77
CA ARG A 124 -15.70 12.63 8.43
C ARG A 124 -14.87 12.70 9.71
N PRO A 125 -14.59 13.91 10.23
CA PRO A 125 -13.64 14.08 11.33
C PRO A 125 -14.01 13.41 12.66
N HIS A 126 -15.28 13.03 12.84
CA HIS A 126 -15.79 12.38 14.05
C HIS A 126 -15.96 10.86 13.92
N ASP A 127 -15.72 10.31 12.73
CA ASP A 127 -15.61 8.87 12.57
C ASP A 127 -14.38 8.38 13.35
N ARG A 128 -14.36 7.11 13.74
CA ARG A 128 -13.35 6.61 14.69
C ARG A 128 -12.26 5.84 13.97
N VAL A 129 -12.64 4.92 13.10
CA VAL A 129 -11.71 4.02 12.43
C VAL A 129 -12.14 3.73 11.00
N VAL A 130 -11.16 3.79 10.10
CA VAL A 130 -11.31 3.28 8.74
C VAL A 130 -10.64 1.92 8.67
N ARG A 131 -11.36 0.93 8.14
CA ARG A 131 -10.88 -0.43 7.95
C ARG A 131 -10.84 -0.77 6.46
N TYR A 132 -9.67 -1.23 6.02
CA TYR A 132 -9.39 -1.58 4.62
C TYR A 132 -9.25 -3.10 4.52
N GLU A 133 -10.22 -3.77 3.92
CA GLU A 133 -10.16 -5.21 3.69
C GLU A 133 -9.82 -5.50 2.23
N VAL A 134 -8.75 -6.25 1.99
CA VAL A 134 -8.31 -6.58 0.63
C VAL A 134 -8.20 -8.08 0.44
N ASP A 135 -9.04 -8.61 -0.44
CA ASP A 135 -8.97 -9.99 -0.89
C ASP A 135 -8.01 -10.08 -2.08
N ILE A 136 -6.86 -10.72 -1.89
CA ILE A 136 -5.86 -10.95 -2.93
C ILE A 136 -6.31 -12.12 -3.79
N ARG A 137 -6.66 -11.83 -5.03
CA ARG A 137 -7.15 -12.83 -5.99
C ARG A 137 -6.03 -13.49 -6.78
N ARG A 138 -4.92 -12.78 -6.97
CA ARG A 138 -3.74 -13.30 -7.65
C ARG A 138 -2.48 -12.55 -7.23
N PHE A 139 -1.46 -13.31 -6.85
CA PHE A 139 -0.07 -12.90 -6.76
C PHE A 139 0.75 -13.73 -7.75
N SER A 140 1.71 -13.10 -8.42
CA SER A 140 2.54 -13.76 -9.43
C SER A 140 3.94 -13.16 -9.45
N LEU A 141 4.95 -14.02 -9.30
CA LEU A 141 6.35 -13.69 -9.51
C LEU A 141 6.72 -13.96 -10.98
N LEU A 142 7.31 -12.98 -11.64
CA LEU A 142 7.79 -13.06 -13.01
C LEU A 142 9.27 -13.45 -12.96
N LYS A 143 9.57 -14.73 -13.12
CA LYS A 143 10.93 -15.28 -12.90
C LYS A 143 11.99 -14.67 -13.82
N GLU A 144 11.62 -14.33 -15.05
CA GLU A 144 12.54 -13.80 -16.06
C GLU A 144 13.00 -12.37 -15.74
N SER A 145 12.10 -11.49 -15.30
CA SER A 145 12.41 -10.10 -14.95
C SER A 145 12.73 -9.90 -13.46
N GLY A 146 12.35 -10.84 -12.59
CA GLY A 146 12.42 -10.69 -11.13
C GLY A 146 11.33 -9.77 -10.55
N SER A 147 10.40 -9.29 -11.38
CA SER A 147 9.26 -8.49 -10.99
C SER A 147 8.13 -9.33 -10.36
N ALA A 148 7.16 -8.66 -9.75
CA ALA A 148 5.95 -9.30 -9.25
C ALA A 148 4.71 -8.47 -9.57
N VAL A 149 3.54 -9.11 -9.62
CA VAL A 149 2.25 -8.44 -9.71
C VAL A 149 1.27 -9.05 -8.71
N ALA A 150 0.57 -8.19 -7.98
CA ALA A 150 -0.54 -8.56 -7.11
C ALA A 150 -1.83 -7.87 -7.57
N VAL A 151 -2.94 -8.62 -7.53
CA VAL A 151 -4.28 -8.16 -7.90
C VAL A 151 -5.26 -8.52 -6.78
N GLY A 152 -6.02 -7.53 -6.30
CA GLY A 152 -7.00 -7.72 -5.24
C GLY A 152 -8.32 -6.99 -5.49
N THR A 153 -9.29 -7.23 -4.62
CA THR A 153 -10.50 -6.42 -4.48
C THR A 153 -10.51 -5.82 -3.08
N GLY A 154 -10.62 -4.50 -3.00
CA GLY A 154 -10.65 -3.77 -1.74
C GLY A 154 -12.07 -3.37 -1.35
N LYS A 155 -12.40 -3.49 -0.07
CA LYS A 155 -13.53 -2.83 0.57
C LYS A 155 -13.00 -1.88 1.62
N VAL A 156 -13.56 -0.68 1.67
CA VAL A 156 -13.24 0.30 2.70
C VAL A 156 -14.46 0.52 3.55
N LEU A 157 -14.28 0.39 4.85
CA LEU A 157 -15.32 0.56 5.85
C LEU A 157 -14.96 1.72 6.75
N VAL A 158 -15.96 2.49 7.17
CA VAL A 158 -15.82 3.46 8.25
C VAL A 158 -16.75 3.06 9.38
N ASP A 159 -16.21 2.87 10.59
CA ASP A 159 -16.95 2.44 11.78
C ASP A 159 -17.85 1.20 11.55
N GLY A 160 -17.41 0.30 10.65
CA GLY A 160 -18.11 -0.95 10.30
C GLY A 160 -19.05 -0.88 9.09
N GLU A 161 -19.28 0.30 8.50
CA GLU A 161 -20.11 0.46 7.31
C GLU A 161 -19.27 0.50 6.03
N VAL A 162 -19.61 -0.34 5.05
CA VAL A 162 -18.90 -0.37 3.75
C VAL A 162 -19.25 0.88 2.94
N ILE A 163 -18.23 1.69 2.64
CA ILE A 163 -18.39 2.93 1.89
C ILE A 163 -17.73 2.88 0.52
N TYR A 164 -16.62 2.14 0.34
CA TYR A 164 -15.94 2.04 -0.95
C TYR A 164 -15.78 0.59 -1.39
N THR A 165 -15.86 0.37 -2.71
CA THR A 165 -15.45 -0.89 -3.36
C THR A 165 -14.46 -0.59 -4.48
N ILE A 166 -13.30 -1.25 -4.46
CA ILE A 166 -12.24 -1.11 -5.46
C ILE A 166 -12.03 -2.48 -6.11
N ARG A 167 -12.47 -2.67 -7.36
CA ARG A 167 -12.34 -3.95 -8.06
C ARG A 167 -11.09 -4.00 -8.92
N ASP A 168 -10.46 -5.18 -8.92
CA ASP A 168 -9.27 -5.48 -9.72
C ASP A 168 -8.11 -4.49 -9.50
N ALA A 169 -7.96 -3.97 -8.27
CA ALA A 169 -6.80 -3.15 -7.91
C ALA A 169 -5.51 -3.93 -8.13
N LYS A 170 -4.54 -3.30 -8.79
CA LYS A 170 -3.30 -3.95 -9.22
C LYS A 170 -2.08 -3.14 -8.79
N VAL A 171 -1.09 -3.83 -8.25
CA VAL A 171 0.22 -3.28 -7.94
C VAL A 171 1.29 -4.18 -8.54
N GLY A 172 2.27 -3.57 -9.20
CA GLY A 172 3.49 -4.25 -9.62
C GLY A 172 4.66 -3.88 -8.71
N MET A 173 5.60 -4.80 -8.55
CA MET A 173 6.87 -4.61 -7.85
C MET A 173 7.98 -4.85 -8.86
N PHE A 174 8.75 -3.81 -9.17
CA PHE A 174 9.71 -3.81 -10.28
C PHE A 174 11.10 -3.45 -9.79
N ARG A 175 12.12 -4.10 -10.37
CA ARG A 175 13.53 -3.81 -10.09
C ARG A 175 14.04 -2.71 -11.03
N GLY A 176 15.10 -2.01 -10.63
CA GLY A 176 15.81 -1.03 -11.46
C GLY A 176 15.11 0.32 -11.64
N ILE A 177 13.94 0.52 -11.04
CA ILE A 177 13.14 1.76 -11.18
C ILE A 177 13.21 2.67 -9.95
N ALA A 178 13.97 2.28 -8.92
CA ALA A 178 14.18 3.08 -7.72
C ALA A 178 15.02 4.32 -8.04
N TYR A 179 14.79 5.42 -7.33
CA TYR A 179 15.58 6.65 -7.42
C TYR A 179 16.33 6.89 -6.09
N PRO A 180 17.39 6.10 -5.81
CA PRO A 180 18.06 6.10 -4.50
C PRO A 180 18.94 7.33 -4.25
N ASP A 181 19.34 8.03 -5.31
CA ASP A 181 20.24 9.19 -5.29
C ASP A 181 19.51 10.54 -5.23
N TYR A 182 18.19 10.53 -5.01
CA TYR A 182 17.43 11.76 -4.75
C TYR A 182 18.10 12.62 -3.65
N PRO A 183 18.24 13.94 -3.86
CA PRO A 183 17.66 14.75 -4.94
C PRO A 183 18.56 14.93 -6.18
N ALA A 184 19.67 14.21 -6.31
CA ALA A 184 20.64 14.38 -7.39
C ALA A 184 20.14 13.78 -8.73
N PRO A 185 20.24 14.49 -9.87
CA PRO A 185 19.76 13.98 -11.15
C PRO A 185 20.45 12.69 -11.61
N SER A 186 19.67 11.75 -12.16
CA SER A 186 20.12 10.50 -12.76
C SER A 186 19.13 9.96 -13.79
N ALA A 187 19.38 8.78 -14.35
CA ALA A 187 18.46 8.15 -15.30
C ALA A 187 17.06 7.94 -14.68
N ASN A 188 16.99 7.59 -13.40
CA ASN A 188 15.75 7.34 -12.67
C ASN A 188 15.15 8.61 -12.03
N SER A 189 15.80 9.78 -12.17
CA SER A 189 15.27 11.05 -11.67
C SER A 189 14.20 11.67 -12.57
N LYS A 190 13.90 11.07 -13.73
CA LYS A 190 12.87 11.52 -14.68
C LYS A 190 11.75 10.49 -14.77
N GLY A 191 10.52 10.96 -14.65
CA GLY A 191 9.32 10.13 -14.89
C GLY A 191 9.01 9.95 -16.37
N GLY A 192 7.89 9.28 -16.67
CA GLY A 192 7.42 9.02 -18.03
C GLY A 192 6.63 7.73 -18.14
N ILE A 193 6.35 7.29 -19.37
CA ILE A 193 5.81 5.94 -19.61
C ILE A 193 6.90 4.93 -19.27
N MET A 194 6.60 4.00 -18.37
CA MET A 194 7.50 2.89 -18.08
C MET A 194 7.62 1.99 -19.30
N ASP A 195 8.86 1.67 -19.70
CA ASP A 195 9.11 0.71 -20.76
C ASP A 195 8.62 -0.67 -20.32
N ARG A 196 7.76 -1.29 -21.12
CA ARG A 196 7.17 -2.59 -20.80
C ARG A 196 8.17 -3.74 -20.96
N SER A 197 9.31 -3.51 -21.62
CA SER A 197 10.40 -4.49 -21.69
C SER A 197 11.12 -4.67 -20.35
N SER A 198 10.98 -3.72 -19.43
CA SER A 198 11.55 -3.74 -18.08
C SER A 198 10.53 -4.05 -16.96
N LEU A 199 9.27 -4.38 -17.32
CA LEU A 199 8.19 -4.77 -16.38
C LEU A 199 8.06 -6.29 -16.25
#